data_AF-A0A924YHQ1-F1
#
_entry.id   AF-A0A924YHQ1-F1
#
_cell.length_a   1.000
_cell.length_b   1.000
_cell.length_c   1.000
_cell.angle_alpha   90.00
_cell.angle_beta   90.00
_cell.angle_gamma   90.00
#
_symmetry.space_group_name_H-M   'P 1'
#
loop_
_entity.id
_entity.type
_entity.pdbx_description
1 polymer ?
#
loop_
_entity_poly.entity_id
_entity_poly.type
_entity_poly.pdbx_seq_one_letter_code
_entity_poly.pdbx_strand_id
1 'polypeptide(L)'
;MTNLSPGPNSTVTELVSGIVTDAQDLAAQQIALFRSEIRRDVRTAKEAAVNLGIGFVAMQIGGALLCLMLVHALVVVVPSLPLWVSYGIVGAVVVGAGAIPIVMGINKLKNLNPLPDEATQTLKENAKWLLNPKNPK
;
A
#
# COMPACT_ATOMS: atom_id res chain seq x y z
N MET A 1 10.98 32.24 65.20
CA MET A 1 9.70 31.57 64.97
C MET A 1 9.46 31.49 63.47
N THR A 2 9.62 30.31 62.86
CA THR A 2 8.85 29.79 61.73
C THR A 2 9.47 28.45 61.32
N ASN A 3 8.93 27.38 61.90
CA ASN A 3 9.11 26.02 61.41
C ASN A 3 8.44 25.94 60.03
N LEU A 4 9.20 25.61 58.98
CA LEU A 4 8.64 25.18 57.69
C LEU A 4 8.85 23.67 57.60
N SER A 5 7.85 22.94 58.08
CA SER A 5 7.78 21.49 57.93
C SER A 5 7.50 21.16 56.45
N PRO A 6 8.31 20.33 55.77
CA PRO A 6 7.97 19.85 54.44
C PRO A 6 6.80 18.87 54.59
N GLY A 7 5.64 19.25 54.07
CA GLY A 7 4.46 18.38 54.08
C GLY A 7 4.73 17.09 53.29
N PRO A 8 4.39 15.89 53.81
CA PRO A 8 4.55 14.59 53.14
C PRO A 8 3.88 14.44 51.75
N ASN A 9 3.08 15.43 51.36
CA ASN A 9 2.20 15.38 50.18
C ASN A 9 2.87 15.87 48.89
N SER A 10 4.05 16.51 48.98
CA SER A 10 4.81 16.94 47.79
C SER A 10 5.44 15.75 47.07
N THR A 11 5.96 14.75 47.79
CA THR A 11 6.74 13.64 47.20
C THR A 11 5.91 12.69 46.33
N VAL A 12 4.68 12.36 46.74
CA VAL A 12 3.78 11.49 45.95
C VAL A 12 3.29 12.20 44.69
N THR A 13 2.99 13.50 44.80
CA THR A 13 2.59 14.33 43.66
C THR A 13 3.72 14.49 42.65
N GLU A 14 4.96 14.63 43.12
CA GLU A 14 6.17 14.75 42.30
C GLU A 14 6.50 13.45 41.56
N LEU A 15 6.35 12.29 42.21
CA LEU A 15 6.49 10.97 41.59
C LEU A 15 5.43 10.72 40.50
N VAL A 16 4.16 11.06 40.79
CA VAL A 16 3.07 10.92 39.81
C VAL A 16 3.28 11.88 38.63
N SER A 17 3.74 13.11 38.89
CA SER A 17 4.10 14.06 37.83
C SER A 17 5.26 13.55 36.96
N GLY A 18 6.26 12.90 37.57
CA GLY A 18 7.37 12.28 36.86
C GLY A 18 6.91 11.16 35.93
N ILE A 19 6.07 10.24 36.41
CA ILE A 19 5.53 9.12 35.61
C ILE A 19 4.68 9.62 34.43
N VAL A 20 3.86 10.66 34.65
CA VAL A 20 3.06 11.25 33.57
C VAL A 20 3.95 11.88 32.49
N THR A 21 5.04 12.54 32.91
CA THR A 21 5.99 13.14 31.98
C THR A 21 6.73 12.06 31.18
N ASP A 22 7.20 11.00 31.84
CA ASP A 22 7.86 9.87 31.17
C ASP A 22 6.92 9.14 30.19
N ALA A 23 5.63 9.00 30.55
CA ALA A 23 4.63 8.42 29.66
C ALA A 23 4.37 9.28 28.41
N GLN A 24 4.37 10.61 28.56
CA GLN A 24 4.27 11.54 27.44
C GLN A 24 5.50 11.45 26.53
N ASP A 25 6.70 11.39 27.11
CA ASP A 25 7.95 11.24 26.37
C ASP A 25 8.01 9.91 25.61
N LEU A 26 7.56 8.81 26.22
CA LEU A 26 7.49 7.51 25.58
C LEU A 26 6.48 7.48 24.42
N ALA A 27 5.32 8.12 24.59
CA ALA A 27 4.32 8.24 23.52
C ALA A 27 4.86 9.06 22.33
N ALA A 28 5.56 10.18 22.61
CA ALA A 28 6.21 10.98 21.58
C ALA A 28 7.29 10.16 20.83
N GLN A 29 8.06 9.33 21.54
CA GLN A 29 9.03 8.42 20.94
C GLN A 29 8.38 7.35 20.07
N GLN A 30 7.30 6.71 20.50
CA GLN A 30 6.58 5.73 19.68
C GLN A 30 6.02 6.35 18.39
N ILE A 31 5.48 7.58 18.45
CA ILE A 31 5.05 8.31 17.26
C ILE A 31 6.24 8.61 16.34
N ALA A 32 7.38 9.02 16.88
CA ALA A 32 8.57 9.29 16.11
C ALA A 32 9.11 8.02 15.42
N LEU A 33 9.13 6.90 16.13
CA LEU A 33 9.50 5.58 15.61
C LEU A 33 8.54 5.11 14.52
N PHE A 34 7.22 5.14 14.77
CA PHE A 34 6.21 4.75 13.80
C PHE A 34 6.28 5.61 12.53
N ARG A 35 6.49 6.91 12.67
CA ARG A 35 6.71 7.82 11.54
C ARG A 35 7.97 7.46 10.76
N SER A 36 9.03 7.03 11.45
CA SER A 36 10.28 6.59 10.81
C SER A 36 10.10 5.26 10.07
N GLU A 37 9.34 4.32 10.63
CA GLU A 37 9.05 3.02 10.01
C GLU A 37 8.16 3.19 8.79
N ILE A 38 7.08 3.99 8.87
CA ILE A 38 6.27 4.34 7.70
C ILE A 38 7.14 4.96 6.60
N ARG A 39 8.03 5.89 6.94
CA ARG A 39 8.89 6.53 5.95
C ARG A 39 9.83 5.53 5.29
N ARG A 40 10.33 4.56 6.06
CA ARG A 40 11.17 3.46 5.58
C ARG A 40 10.37 2.52 4.67
N ASP A 41 9.18 2.10 5.07
CA ASP A 41 8.28 1.26 4.28
C ASP A 41 7.88 1.92 2.97
N VAL A 42 7.49 3.20 3.00
CA VAL A 42 7.19 3.99 1.79
C VAL A 42 8.41 4.09 0.89
N ARG A 43 9.61 4.23 1.46
CA ARG A 43 10.86 4.24 0.69
C ARG A 43 11.15 2.88 0.06
N THR A 44 10.98 1.78 0.77
CA THR A 44 11.19 0.46 0.18
C THR A 44 10.14 0.15 -0.89
N ALA A 45 8.88 0.50 -0.64
CA ALA A 45 7.80 0.37 -1.61
C ALA A 45 8.05 1.19 -2.88
N LYS A 46 8.54 2.43 -2.76
CA LYS A 46 8.86 3.27 -3.93
C LYS A 46 10.02 2.67 -4.75
N GLU A 47 11.05 2.15 -4.09
CA GLU A 47 12.21 1.55 -4.76
C GLU A 47 11.80 0.28 -5.51
N ALA A 48 10.95 -0.56 -4.89
CA ALA A 48 10.34 -1.70 -5.55
C ALA A 48 9.46 -1.29 -6.74
N ALA A 49 8.62 -0.25 -6.58
CA ALA A 49 7.76 0.25 -7.64
C ALA A 49 8.56 0.81 -8.83
N VAL A 50 9.66 1.51 -8.58
CA VAL A 50 10.57 2.00 -9.63
C VAL A 50 11.21 0.83 -10.38
N ASN A 51 11.76 -0.15 -9.67
CA ASN A 51 12.37 -1.32 -10.31
C ASN A 51 11.35 -2.13 -11.14
N LEU A 52 10.14 -2.33 -10.61
CA LEU A 52 9.05 -2.95 -11.37
C LEU A 52 8.64 -2.12 -12.58
N GLY A 53 8.59 -0.79 -12.44
CA GLY A 53 8.28 0.12 -13.54
C GLY A 53 9.31 0.03 -14.68
N ILE A 54 10.60 0.05 -14.34
CA ILE A 54 11.69 -0.11 -15.33
C ILE A 54 11.58 -1.46 -16.04
N GLY A 55 11.40 -2.55 -15.28
CA GLY A 55 11.24 -3.89 -15.85
C GLY A 55 10.01 -4.00 -16.76
N PHE A 56 8.88 -3.40 -16.35
CA PHE A 56 7.66 -3.37 -17.14
C PHE A 56 7.84 -2.62 -18.47
N VAL A 57 8.50 -1.45 -18.45
CA VAL A 57 8.80 -0.70 -19.67
C VAL A 57 9.72 -1.49 -20.59
N ALA A 58 10.79 -2.10 -20.07
CA ALA A 58 11.70 -2.93 -20.86
C ALA A 58 10.97 -4.13 -21.47
N MET A 59 10.09 -4.79 -20.71
CA MET A 59 9.27 -5.90 -21.18
C MET A 59 8.29 -5.48 -22.29
N GLN A 60 7.70 -4.29 -22.19
CA GLN A 60 6.83 -3.77 -23.26
C GLN A 60 7.59 -3.48 -24.54
N ILE A 61 8.77 -2.86 -24.45
CA ILE A 61 9.63 -2.61 -25.62
C ILE A 61 10.06 -3.94 -26.25
N GLY A 62 10.56 -4.88 -25.44
CA GLY A 62 10.95 -6.21 -25.90
C GLY A 62 9.79 -6.99 -26.52
N GLY A 63 8.60 -6.92 -25.90
CA GLY A 63 7.38 -7.52 -26.41
C GLY A 63 6.96 -6.95 -27.77
N ALA A 64 7.04 -5.62 -27.94
CA ALA A 64 6.75 -4.96 -29.21
C ALA A 64 7.73 -5.40 -30.32
N LEU A 65 9.03 -5.45 -30.02
CA LEU A 65 10.05 -5.95 -30.96
C LEU A 65 9.82 -7.43 -31.33
N LEU A 66 9.43 -8.26 -30.37
CA LEU A 66 9.11 -9.67 -30.59
C LEU A 66 7.85 -9.82 -31.46
N CYS A 67 6.84 -8.97 -31.26
CA CYS A 67 5.66 -8.93 -32.13
C CYS A 67 6.03 -8.56 -33.57
N LEU A 68 6.89 -7.56 -33.77
CA LEU A 68 7.39 -7.20 -35.10
C LEU A 68 8.15 -8.38 -35.73
N MET A 69 9.03 -9.04 -34.97
CA MET A 69 9.72 -10.23 -35.43
C MET A 69 8.74 -11.32 -35.88
N LEU A 70 7.71 -11.63 -35.08
CA LEU A 70 6.68 -12.62 -35.42
C LEU A 70 5.92 -12.26 -36.69
N VAL A 71 5.52 -11.00 -36.84
CA VAL A 71 4.82 -10.52 -38.04
C VAL A 71 5.69 -10.68 -39.27
N HIS A 72 6.95 -10.25 -39.22
CA HIS A 72 7.88 -10.40 -40.34
C HIS A 72 8.19 -11.87 -40.65
N ALA A 73 8.37 -12.72 -39.64
CA ALA A 73 8.55 -14.15 -39.83
C ALA A 73 7.33 -14.80 -40.50
N LEU A 74 6.11 -14.40 -40.11
CA LEU A 74 4.87 -14.94 -40.69
C LEU A 74 4.71 -14.57 -42.16
N VAL A 75 5.09 -13.34 -42.54
CA VAL A 75 5.07 -12.88 -43.95
C VAL A 75 6.09 -13.64 -44.80
N VAL A 76 7.25 -14.00 -44.25
CA VAL A 76 8.24 -14.83 -44.96
C VAL A 76 7.72 -16.25 -45.18
N VAL A 77 7.05 -16.84 -44.20
CA VAL A 77 6.50 -18.20 -44.30
C VAL A 77 5.28 -18.25 -45.21
N VAL A 78 4.46 -17.19 -45.23
CA VAL A 78 3.24 -17.11 -46.04
C VAL A 78 3.21 -15.77 -46.80
N PRO A 79 3.88 -15.69 -47.98
CA PRO A 79 4.00 -14.45 -48.75
C PRO A 79 2.67 -13.92 -49.29
N SER A 80 1.65 -14.78 -49.38
CA SER A 80 0.32 -14.43 -49.87
C SER A 80 -0.54 -13.71 -48.83
N LEU A 81 -0.13 -13.67 -47.56
CA LEU A 81 -0.87 -12.98 -46.51
C LEU A 81 -0.59 -11.48 -46.52
N PRO A 82 -1.62 -10.62 -46.58
CA PRO A 82 -1.45 -9.18 -46.40
C PRO A 82 -0.88 -8.85 -45.01
N LEU A 83 0.00 -7.85 -44.93
CA LEU A 83 0.62 -7.39 -43.68
C LEU A 83 -0.39 -7.09 -42.57
N TRP A 84 -1.53 -6.49 -42.91
CA TRP A 84 -2.55 -6.14 -41.90
C TRP A 84 -3.14 -7.38 -41.22
N VAL A 85 -3.23 -8.52 -41.93
CA VAL A 85 -3.76 -9.77 -41.38
C VAL A 85 -2.76 -10.39 -40.41
N SER A 86 -1.47 -10.37 -40.73
CA SER A 86 -0.42 -10.89 -39.84
C SER A 86 -0.33 -10.07 -38.54
N TYR A 87 -0.42 -8.74 -38.63
CA TYR A 87 -0.56 -7.87 -37.44
C TYR A 87 -1.82 -8.20 -36.63
N GLY A 88 -2.95 -8.43 -37.30
CA GLY A 88 -4.22 -8.79 -36.65
C GLY A 88 -4.12 -10.10 -35.86
N ILE A 89 -3.51 -11.14 -36.44
CA ILE A 89 -3.34 -12.45 -35.78
C ILE A 89 -2.41 -12.34 -34.58
N VAL A 90 -1.22 -11.75 -34.76
CA VAL A 90 -0.23 -11.61 -33.66
C VAL A 90 -0.81 -10.73 -32.55
N GLY A 91 -1.45 -9.62 -32.91
CA GLY A 91 -2.12 -8.73 -31.97
C GLY A 91 -3.22 -9.43 -31.18
N ALA A 92 -4.07 -10.23 -31.82
CA ALA A 92 -5.12 -10.99 -31.15
C ALA A 92 -4.55 -11.99 -30.13
N VAL A 93 -3.46 -12.68 -30.47
CA VAL A 93 -2.78 -13.61 -29.56
C VAL A 93 -2.22 -12.88 -28.34
N VAL A 94 -1.56 -11.73 -28.54
CA VAL A 94 -0.97 -10.94 -27.46
C VAL A 94 -2.04 -10.35 -26.55
N VAL A 95 -3.12 -9.81 -27.12
CA VAL A 95 -4.28 -9.32 -26.35
C VAL A 95 -4.91 -10.44 -25.55
N GLY A 96 -5.10 -11.62 -26.15
CA GLY A 96 -5.63 -12.80 -25.47
C GLY A 96 -4.74 -13.24 -24.29
N ALA A 97 -3.43 -13.31 -24.51
CA ALA A 97 -2.47 -13.66 -23.46
C ALA A 97 -2.43 -12.61 -22.33
N GLY A 98 -2.50 -11.32 -22.68
CA GLY A 98 -2.51 -10.22 -21.71
C GLY A 98 -3.82 -10.09 -20.91
N ALA A 99 -4.95 -10.53 -21.47
CA ALA A 99 -6.24 -10.49 -20.78
C ALA A 99 -6.28 -11.45 -19.57
N ILE A 100 -5.59 -12.59 -19.62
CA ILE A 100 -5.56 -13.61 -18.56
C ILE A 100 -5.11 -13.01 -17.21
N PRO A 101 -3.91 -12.42 -17.07
CA PRO A 101 -3.47 -11.87 -15.79
C PRO A 101 -4.33 -10.69 -15.32
N ILE A 102 -4.91 -9.90 -16.23
CA ILE A 102 -5.84 -8.82 -15.87
C ILE A 102 -7.08 -9.40 -15.20
N VAL A 103 -7.71 -10.41 -15.81
CA VAL A 103 -8.90 -11.06 -15.27
C VAL A 103 -8.58 -11.75 -13.95
N MET A 104 -7.45 -12.47 -13.86
CA MET A 104 -7.01 -13.09 -12.61
C MET A 104 -6.78 -12.05 -11.51
N GLY A 105 -6.17 -10.91 -11.83
CA GLY A 105 -5.94 -9.80 -10.91
C GLY A 105 -7.25 -9.18 -10.41
N ILE A 106 -8.19 -8.89 -11.32
CA ILE A 106 -9.52 -8.37 -10.97
C ILE A 106 -10.26 -9.37 -10.07
N ASN A 107 -10.23 -10.66 -10.39
CA ASN A 107 -10.89 -11.68 -9.58
C ASN A 107 -10.26 -11.81 -8.19
N LYS A 108 -8.93 -11.69 -8.09
CA LYS A 108 -8.23 -11.71 -6.81
C LYS A 108 -8.57 -10.48 -5.97
N LEU A 109 -8.67 -9.29 -6.57
CA LEU A 109 -9.10 -8.07 -5.90
C LEU A 109 -10.57 -8.13 -5.47
N LYS A 110 -11.45 -8.75 -6.25
CA LYS A 110 -12.85 -8.98 -5.87
C LYS A 110 -13.01 -9.98 -4.72
N ASN A 111 -12.15 -10.99 -4.66
CA ASN A 111 -12.17 -12.01 -3.61
C ASN A 111 -11.44 -11.59 -2.33
N LEU A 112 -10.53 -10.62 -2.42
CA LEU A 112 -10.01 -9.92 -1.25
C LEU A 112 -11.16 -9.10 -0.69
N ASN A 113 -11.85 -9.59 0.35
CA ASN A 113 -12.77 -8.78 1.14
C ASN A 113 -11.92 -7.67 1.78
N PRO A 114 -11.91 -6.44 1.24
CA PRO A 114 -10.88 -5.45 1.57
C PRO A 114 -11.02 -4.95 3.01
N LEU A 115 -12.15 -5.25 3.65
CA LEU A 115 -12.42 -5.04 5.05
C LEU A 115 -13.20 -6.25 5.56
N PRO A 116 -12.67 -7.04 6.53
CA PRO A 116 -13.48 -7.98 7.29
C PRO A 116 -14.73 -7.27 7.80
N ASP A 117 -15.90 -7.89 7.76
CA ASP A 117 -17.15 -7.25 8.20
C ASP A 117 -17.01 -6.66 9.61
N GLU A 118 -16.26 -7.34 10.48
CA GLU A 118 -15.89 -6.87 11.82
C GLU A 118 -15.03 -5.60 11.83
N ALA A 119 -14.07 -5.46 10.91
CA ALA A 119 -13.24 -4.26 10.79
C ALA A 119 -14.08 -3.05 10.33
N THR A 120 -15.08 -3.26 9.46
CA THR A 120 -16.00 -2.17 9.09
C THR A 120 -16.97 -1.83 10.21
N GLN A 121 -17.44 -2.81 10.98
CA GLN A 121 -18.30 -2.57 12.14
C GLN A 121 -17.57 -1.78 13.22
N THR A 122 -16.36 -2.18 13.58
CA THR A 122 -15.53 -1.44 14.56
C THR A 122 -15.20 -0.03 14.08
N LEU A 123 -14.88 0.18 12.79
CA LEU A 123 -14.69 1.53 12.24
C LEU A 123 -15.98 2.36 12.24
N LYS A 124 -17.14 1.76 11.95
CA LYS A 124 -18.44 2.45 12.02
C LYS A 124 -18.83 2.80 13.45
N GLU A 125 -18.61 1.92 14.41
CA GLU A 125 -18.85 2.17 15.84
C GLU A 125 -17.94 3.28 16.36
N ASN A 126 -16.65 3.21 16.03
CA ASN A 126 -15.68 4.25 16.40
C ASN A 126 -16.02 5.61 15.75
N ALA A 127 -16.42 5.63 14.48
CA ALA A 127 -16.87 6.85 13.81
C ALA A 127 -18.17 7.39 14.41
N LYS A 128 -19.11 6.51 14.78
CA LYS A 128 -20.38 6.89 15.42
C LYS A 128 -20.16 7.47 16.81
N TRP A 129 -19.19 6.96 17.56
CA TRP A 129 -18.77 7.53 18.84
C TRP A 129 -18.13 8.91 18.67
N LEU A 130 -17.25 9.09 17.67
CA LEU A 130 -16.62 10.38 17.37
C LEU A 130 -17.61 11.44 16.86
N LEU A 131 -18.61 11.03 16.07
CA LEU A 131 -19.63 11.92 15.51
C LEU A 131 -20.78 12.23 16.46
N ASN A 132 -20.99 11.39 17.48
CA ASN A 132 -21.99 11.61 18.51
C ASN A 132 -21.39 11.45 19.92
N PRO A 133 -20.55 12.41 20.37
CA PRO A 133 -20.03 12.48 21.73
C PRO A 133 -21.14 12.90 22.71
N LYS A 134 -22.18 12.07 22.86
CA LYS A 134 -23.19 12.18 23.91
C LYS A 134 -23.31 10.83 24.63
N ASN A 135 -22.32 10.50 25.44
CA ASN A 135 -22.59 10.01 26.81
C ASN A 135 -21.31 10.01 27.68
N PRO A 136 -21.26 10.81 28.75
CA PRO A 136 -20.28 10.65 29.82
C PRO A 136 -20.72 9.52 30.76
N LYS A 137 -19.79 8.62 31.10
CA LYS A 137 -19.70 7.98 32.42
C LYS A 137 -18.23 7.77 32.76
#